data_AF-A0A9Q5HXD3-F1
#
_entry.id   AF-A0A9Q5HXD3-F1
#
_cell.length_a   1.000
_cell.length_b   1.000
_cell.length_c   1.000
_cell.angle_alpha   90.00
_cell.angle_beta   90.00
_cell.angle_gamma   90.00
#
_symmetry.space_group_name_H-M   'P 1'
#
loop_
_entity.id
_entity.type
_entity.pdbx_description
1 polymer ?
#
loop_
_entity_poly.entity_id
_entity_poly.type
_entity_poly.pdbx_seq_one_letter_code
_entity_poly.pdbx_strand_id
1 'polypeptide(L)'
;MRIIGLKAALNSNNRYKYKAPEFVVDHLVIGGGFSSRNSEVIHAGIYYPTGSLKESLCIRGRHLLYQYCDVSSVPYRKTGKLIVATDSQKPYIESLYKRIASLEWPAAKIDTGYPPSGSPIPAELISGSEARDLEPDLSPDISAALLSHETGILDSHTLMESLERDVMESENGELVYSTSVVRVDPYDRSRPASGAPDVPLNEEGWVIQMVTRSTSEADSSQGDAFLARNVVNASGLSANLILNSLLPPEKRIPMYYARGSYAAYNGPGVRHVKRLLYPCPDTGKKEKHAFQSLGTHLTLDLNGNIKFGPDLQWISPSGASLPNPEATPVSGDGTSKEVFSYDENDVDFWKQYLVPDDSQIAAVTKAVKQYLPGVDESKFRPDYVGIRPKLVPPWGGFQDFVFRRDRSTDFLEGSGSENKRRNGEMITLLGIESPGLTTSLAIAEKVIGILEHNDDH
;
A
#
# COMPACT_ATOMS: atom_id res chain seq x y z
N MET A 1 -25.93 0.21 25.41
CA MET A 1 -24.79 0.59 26.27
C MET A 1 -23.53 0.44 25.43
N ARG A 2 -22.59 1.41 25.41
CA ARG A 2 -21.53 1.66 24.38
C ARG A 2 -22.14 2.46 23.21
N ILE A 3 -22.03 3.79 23.10
CA ILE A 3 -20.88 4.62 22.66
C ILE A 3 -20.77 5.93 23.52
N ILE A 4 -21.32 5.95 24.74
CA ILE A 4 -21.25 7.14 25.64
C ILE A 4 -20.07 7.06 26.63
N GLY A 5 -19.49 5.87 26.82
CA GLY A 5 -18.44 5.63 27.84
C GLY A 5 -17.05 6.18 27.51
N LEU A 6 -16.61 6.18 26.25
CA LEU A 6 -15.26 6.65 25.90
C LEU A 6 -15.14 8.19 25.86
N LYS A 7 -16.24 8.90 25.56
CA LYS A 7 -16.27 10.38 25.54
C LYS A 7 -16.09 10.99 26.95
N ALA A 8 -16.39 10.22 28.01
CA ALA A 8 -16.23 10.64 29.41
C ALA A 8 -15.04 9.97 30.11
N ALA A 9 -14.65 8.74 29.75
CA ALA A 9 -13.56 8.01 30.41
C ALA A 9 -12.15 8.50 30.05
N LEU A 10 -11.97 9.11 28.86
CA LEU A 10 -10.65 9.52 28.38
C LEU A 10 -10.18 10.88 28.91
N ASN A 11 -11.11 11.78 29.27
CA ASN A 11 -10.78 13.06 29.92
C ASN A 11 -10.80 12.99 31.45
N SER A 12 -11.46 12.00 32.06
CA SER A 12 -11.65 11.97 33.53
C SER A 12 -10.46 11.44 34.34
N ASN A 13 -9.46 10.82 33.70
CA ASN A 13 -8.35 10.17 34.40
C ASN A 13 -6.98 10.87 34.26
N ASN A 14 -6.88 12.05 33.64
CA ASN A 14 -5.60 12.77 33.41
C ASN A 14 -4.48 11.89 32.81
N ARG A 15 -4.82 10.85 32.05
CA ARG A 15 -3.85 9.85 31.54
C ARG A 15 -3.00 10.38 30.38
N TYR A 16 -3.49 11.41 29.69
CA TYR A 16 -2.80 12.03 28.55
C TYR A 16 -2.51 13.49 28.90
N LYS A 17 -1.24 13.90 28.83
CA LYS A 17 -0.87 15.31 28.91
C LYS A 17 -1.10 15.91 27.53
N TYR A 18 -1.72 17.08 27.47
CA TYR A 18 -1.89 17.77 26.19
C TYR A 18 -0.76 18.76 25.97
N LYS A 19 -0.26 18.78 24.73
CA LYS A 19 0.70 19.77 24.25
C LYS A 19 0.02 20.67 23.21
N ALA A 20 0.15 21.98 23.39
CA ALA A 20 -0.17 22.91 22.32
C ALA A 20 0.79 22.64 21.14
N PRO A 21 0.35 22.78 19.88
CA PRO A 21 1.26 22.71 18.74
C PRO A 21 2.26 23.86 18.87
N GLU A 22 3.48 23.56 19.31
CA GLU A 22 4.60 24.48 19.23
C GLU A 22 5.04 24.47 17.75
N PHE A 23 4.60 25.47 16.98
CA PHE A 23 4.87 25.65 15.54
C PHE A 23 4.13 24.67 14.60
N VAL A 24 4.13 24.97 13.29
CA VAL A 24 3.62 24.07 12.24
C VAL A 24 4.63 22.93 12.11
N VAL A 25 4.44 21.87 12.90
CA VAL A 25 5.31 20.69 12.88
C VAL A 25 4.60 19.58 12.10
N ASP A 26 5.28 19.03 11.11
CA ASP A 26 4.85 17.82 10.42
C ASP A 26 5.31 16.62 11.27
N HIS A 27 4.42 16.12 12.13
CA HIS A 27 4.69 14.90 12.89
C HIS A 27 4.43 13.67 12.02
N LEU A 28 5.48 12.93 11.67
CA LEU A 28 5.36 11.63 11.04
C LEU A 28 5.60 10.51 12.07
N VAL A 29 4.57 9.72 12.33
CA VAL A 29 4.66 8.50 13.14
C VAL A 29 5.01 7.33 12.22
N ILE A 30 6.24 6.84 12.30
CA ILE A 30 6.73 5.72 11.49
C ILE A 30 6.51 4.39 12.22
N GLY A 31 6.01 3.38 11.51
CA GLY A 31 5.87 2.02 12.01
C GLY A 31 6.21 0.97 10.94
N GLY A 32 7.09 0.02 11.27
CA GLY A 32 7.73 -1.00 10.40
C GLY A 32 6.80 -2.05 9.78
N GLY A 33 5.83 -1.59 8.99
CA GLY A 33 4.83 -2.42 8.30
C GLY A 33 5.33 -3.00 6.97
N PHE A 34 4.42 -3.13 6.00
CA PHE A 34 4.65 -3.86 4.75
C PHE A 34 5.60 -3.16 3.75
N SER A 35 5.99 -1.90 3.98
CA SER A 35 7.01 -1.20 3.18
C SER A 35 8.37 -1.92 3.20
N SER A 36 8.62 -2.75 4.23
CA SER A 36 9.81 -3.64 4.33
C SER A 36 9.59 -5.06 3.78
N ARG A 37 8.36 -5.39 3.33
CA ARG A 37 7.94 -6.76 2.99
C ARG A 37 7.20 -6.78 1.66
N ASN A 38 7.92 -6.40 0.60
CA ASN A 38 7.45 -6.39 -0.78
C ASN A 38 8.58 -6.82 -1.71
N SER A 39 8.31 -6.91 -3.02
CA SER A 39 9.30 -7.38 -4.01
C SER A 39 10.36 -6.34 -4.42
N GLU A 40 10.30 -5.13 -3.86
CA GLU A 40 11.20 -4.01 -4.16
C GLU A 40 11.26 -3.60 -5.63
N VAL A 41 10.22 -3.96 -6.39
CA VAL A 41 10.12 -3.69 -7.83
C VAL A 41 9.69 -2.25 -8.06
N ILE A 42 10.44 -1.53 -8.89
CA ILE A 42 10.02 -0.29 -9.53
C ILE A 42 9.20 -0.67 -10.77
N HIS A 43 7.88 -0.60 -10.67
CA HIS A 43 6.96 -1.04 -11.71
C HIS A 43 6.88 -0.03 -12.88
N ALA A 44 6.87 -0.53 -14.11
CA ALA A 44 6.71 0.32 -15.29
C ALA A 44 5.29 0.87 -15.53
N GLY A 45 4.25 0.36 -14.84
CA GLY A 45 2.85 0.77 -15.07
C GLY A 45 2.01 -0.16 -15.95
N ILE A 46 2.53 -1.32 -16.34
CA ILE A 46 1.99 -2.13 -17.45
C ILE A 46 0.57 -2.63 -17.24
N TYR A 47 0.18 -3.10 -16.04
CA TYR A 47 -1.06 -3.87 -15.86
C TYR A 47 -2.29 -3.06 -15.41
N TYR A 48 -2.11 -1.78 -15.10
CA TYR A 48 -3.16 -1.00 -14.45
C TYR A 48 -4.17 -0.46 -15.47
N PRO A 49 -5.49 -0.45 -15.18
CA PRO A 49 -6.49 0.08 -16.08
C PRO A 49 -6.23 1.54 -16.45
N THR A 50 -6.56 1.89 -17.71
CA THR A 50 -6.35 3.24 -18.21
C THR A 50 -7.22 4.27 -17.50
N GLY A 51 -6.60 5.36 -17.07
CA GLY A 51 -7.23 6.43 -16.28
C GLY A 51 -7.28 6.16 -14.77
N SER A 52 -6.77 5.01 -14.29
CA SER A 52 -6.70 4.73 -12.85
C SER A 52 -5.60 5.54 -12.14
N LEU A 53 -5.75 5.72 -10.83
CA LEU A 53 -4.71 6.27 -9.96
C LEU A 53 -3.50 5.34 -9.95
N LYS A 54 -3.70 4.02 -9.88
CA LYS A 54 -2.59 3.04 -10.00
C LYS A 54 -1.81 3.20 -11.31
N GLU A 55 -2.44 3.49 -12.44
CA GLU A 55 -1.73 3.75 -13.70
C GLU A 55 -0.94 5.07 -13.63
N SER A 56 -1.66 6.18 -13.41
CA SER A 56 -1.10 7.53 -13.48
C SER A 56 -0.01 7.76 -12.43
N LEU A 57 -0.25 7.36 -11.18
CA LEU A 57 0.73 7.49 -10.10
C LEU A 57 1.90 6.53 -10.26
N CYS A 58 1.74 5.38 -10.92
CA CYS A 58 2.87 4.46 -11.14
C CYS A 58 3.82 5.00 -12.21
N ILE A 59 3.28 5.55 -13.30
CA ILE A 59 4.09 6.21 -14.34
C ILE A 59 4.83 7.42 -13.74
N ARG A 60 4.11 8.31 -13.04
CA ARG A 60 4.71 9.49 -12.39
C ARG A 60 5.70 9.10 -11.29
N GLY A 61 5.29 8.19 -10.41
CA GLY A 61 6.07 7.74 -9.27
C GLY A 61 7.35 7.03 -9.68
N ARG A 62 7.33 6.19 -10.72
CA ARG A 62 8.55 5.58 -11.27
C ARG A 62 9.59 6.63 -11.68
N HIS A 63 9.15 7.68 -12.37
CA HIS A 63 10.05 8.75 -12.82
C HIS A 63 10.66 9.50 -11.63
N LEU A 64 9.80 9.94 -10.70
CA LEU A 64 10.23 10.59 -9.45
C LEU A 64 11.18 9.71 -8.64
N LEU A 65 10.88 8.42 -8.56
CA LEU A 65 11.64 7.48 -7.74
C LEU A 65 13.02 7.21 -8.32
N TYR A 66 13.16 7.05 -9.65
CA TYR A 66 14.50 6.97 -10.25
C TYR A 66 15.29 8.25 -10.04
N GLN A 67 14.68 9.42 -10.24
CA GLN A 67 15.34 10.71 -10.00
C GLN A 67 15.76 10.86 -8.54
N TYR A 68 14.90 10.48 -7.60
CA TYR A 68 15.21 10.48 -6.17
C TYR A 68 16.36 9.53 -5.86
N CYS A 69 16.35 8.31 -6.42
CA CYS A 69 17.45 7.38 -6.21
C CYS A 69 18.78 7.91 -6.75
N ASP A 70 18.78 8.59 -7.90
CA ASP A 70 19.98 9.21 -8.46
C ASP A 70 20.52 10.34 -7.57
N VAL A 71 19.63 11.22 -7.07
CA VAL A 71 20.02 12.38 -6.24
C VAL A 71 20.42 11.96 -4.82
N SER A 72 19.67 11.06 -4.22
CA SER A 72 19.83 10.63 -2.82
C SER A 72 20.71 9.39 -2.66
N SER A 73 21.33 8.91 -3.75
CA SER A 73 22.21 7.73 -3.77
C SER A 73 21.57 6.45 -3.23
N VAL A 74 20.26 6.28 -3.43
CA VAL A 74 19.56 5.03 -3.07
C VAL A 74 19.91 3.97 -4.11
N PRO A 75 20.47 2.81 -3.70
CA PRO A 75 20.83 1.76 -4.64
C PRO A 75 19.64 1.23 -5.44
N TYR A 76 19.77 1.19 -6.76
CA TYR A 76 18.77 0.60 -7.65
C TYR A 76 19.42 -0.04 -8.88
N ARG A 77 18.64 -0.87 -9.59
CA ARG A 77 19.04 -1.48 -10.86
C ARG A 77 17.86 -1.55 -11.81
N LYS A 78 17.99 -0.98 -13.01
CA LYS A 78 17.06 -1.18 -14.13
C LYS A 78 17.27 -2.57 -14.74
N THR A 79 16.78 -3.60 -14.07
CA THR A 79 16.92 -4.99 -14.52
C THR A 79 16.15 -5.25 -15.80
N GLY A 80 15.12 -4.46 -16.10
CA GLY A 80 14.09 -4.82 -17.05
C GLY A 80 13.20 -5.97 -16.54
N LYS A 81 12.16 -6.27 -17.30
CA LYS A 81 11.22 -7.36 -17.04
C LYS A 81 10.73 -7.99 -18.33
N LEU A 82 10.62 -9.31 -18.35
CA LEU A 82 9.89 -10.05 -19.36
C LEU A 82 8.56 -10.54 -18.79
N ILE A 83 7.47 -10.14 -19.44
CA ILE A 83 6.18 -10.78 -19.25
C ILE A 83 6.10 -11.91 -20.28
N VAL A 84 6.06 -13.16 -19.85
CA VAL A 84 6.17 -14.33 -20.74
C VAL A 84 4.81 -14.97 -20.98
N ALA A 85 4.54 -15.34 -22.23
CA ALA A 85 3.27 -15.89 -22.68
C ALA A 85 3.46 -17.21 -23.43
N THR A 86 2.58 -18.18 -23.15
CA THR A 86 2.39 -19.35 -24.01
C THR A 86 1.58 -18.98 -25.25
N ASP A 87 1.47 -19.90 -26.21
CA ASP A 87 0.73 -19.65 -27.46
C ASP A 87 -0.73 -19.23 -27.24
N SER A 88 -1.43 -19.86 -26.28
CA SER A 88 -2.80 -19.49 -25.93
C SER A 88 -2.94 -18.11 -25.28
N GLN A 89 -1.83 -17.54 -24.77
CA GLN A 89 -1.80 -16.24 -24.09
C GLN A 89 -1.33 -15.10 -25.00
N LYS A 90 -0.93 -15.37 -26.25
CA LYS A 90 -0.53 -14.34 -27.23
C LYS A 90 -1.55 -13.21 -27.40
N PRO A 91 -2.87 -13.49 -27.56
CA PRO A 91 -3.85 -12.41 -27.70
C PRO A 91 -3.88 -11.47 -26.50
N TYR A 92 -3.66 -12.00 -25.28
CA TYR A 92 -3.62 -11.20 -24.06
C TYR A 92 -2.41 -10.26 -24.08
N ILE A 93 -1.21 -10.77 -24.32
CA ILE A 93 0.00 -9.93 -24.28
C ILE A 93 0.05 -8.91 -25.43
N GLU A 94 -0.48 -9.25 -26.60
CA GLU A 94 -0.67 -8.30 -27.71
C GLU A 94 -1.66 -7.19 -27.36
N SER A 95 -2.77 -7.52 -26.69
CA SER A 95 -3.73 -6.52 -26.23
C SER A 95 -3.11 -5.59 -25.18
N LEU A 96 -2.28 -6.15 -24.29
CA LEU A 96 -1.54 -5.41 -23.28
C LEU A 96 -0.53 -4.45 -23.93
N TYR A 97 0.23 -4.93 -24.91
CA TYR A 97 1.17 -4.12 -25.68
C TYR A 97 0.48 -2.95 -26.41
N LYS A 98 -0.62 -3.23 -27.12
CA LYS A 98 -1.41 -2.19 -27.81
C LYS A 98 -1.91 -1.13 -26.85
N ARG A 99 -2.39 -1.53 -25.66
CA ARG A 99 -2.88 -0.60 -24.64
C ARG A 99 -1.77 0.30 -24.11
N ILE A 100 -0.62 -0.26 -23.72
CA ILE A 100 0.48 0.58 -23.19
C ILE A 100 1.09 1.49 -24.26
N ALA A 101 1.10 1.05 -25.53
CA ALA A 101 1.55 1.86 -26.65
C ALA A 101 0.64 3.06 -26.94
N SER A 102 -0.65 2.98 -26.57
CA SER A 102 -1.60 4.09 -26.71
C SER A 102 -1.66 5.03 -25.51
N LEU A 103 -0.84 4.81 -24.47
CA LEU A 103 -0.86 5.67 -23.29
C LEU A 103 -0.12 6.99 -23.54
N GLU A 104 -0.71 8.05 -23.03
CA GLU A 104 -0.10 9.37 -22.94
C GLU A 104 0.46 9.58 -21.53
N TRP A 105 1.40 10.52 -21.41
CA TRP A 105 1.92 10.88 -20.11
C TRP A 105 0.79 11.50 -19.26
N PRO A 106 0.58 11.03 -18.01
CA PRO A 106 -0.41 11.63 -17.11
C PRO A 106 -0.14 13.13 -16.94
N ALA A 107 -1.13 14.01 -16.94
CA ALA A 107 -0.87 15.44 -16.71
C ALA A 107 -0.21 15.68 -15.33
N ALA A 108 0.93 16.38 -15.28
CA ALA A 108 1.51 16.82 -14.01
C ALA A 108 0.91 18.17 -13.59
N LYS A 109 0.66 18.32 -12.29
CA LYS A 109 0.30 19.61 -11.68
C LYS A 109 1.51 20.37 -11.13
N ILE A 110 2.67 19.71 -10.98
CA ILE A 110 3.86 20.28 -10.32
C ILE A 110 5.01 20.37 -11.34
N ASP A 111 5.56 21.58 -11.48
CA ASP A 111 6.59 21.95 -12.47
C ASP A 111 7.96 21.38 -12.08
N THR A 112 8.17 20.11 -12.43
CA THR A 112 9.40 19.35 -12.08
C THR A 112 10.16 18.87 -13.33
N GLY A 113 9.94 19.51 -14.49
CA GLY A 113 10.57 19.07 -15.74
C GLY A 113 9.93 17.80 -16.34
N TYR A 114 8.61 17.65 -16.17
CA TYR A 114 7.83 16.51 -16.59
C TYR A 114 7.00 16.78 -17.86
N PRO A 115 6.80 15.82 -18.80
CA PRO A 115 7.44 14.51 -18.96
C PRO A 115 8.48 14.48 -20.10
N PRO A 116 9.35 13.44 -20.17
CA PRO A 116 10.27 13.25 -21.29
C PRO A 116 9.54 12.92 -22.61
N SER A 117 10.21 13.15 -23.76
CA SER A 117 9.66 12.79 -25.07
C SER A 117 9.50 11.27 -25.24
N GLY A 118 8.36 10.81 -25.75
CA GLY A 118 8.12 9.41 -26.10
C GLY A 118 7.02 8.73 -25.29
N SER A 119 6.94 7.40 -25.38
CA SER A 119 5.93 6.61 -24.67
C SER A 119 6.18 6.61 -23.15
N PRO A 120 5.13 6.72 -22.31
CA PRO A 120 5.26 6.60 -20.85
C PRO A 120 5.72 5.21 -20.38
N ILE A 121 5.51 4.18 -21.20
CA ILE A 121 5.87 2.79 -20.90
C ILE A 121 6.54 2.18 -22.14
N PRO A 122 7.84 2.49 -22.39
CA PRO A 122 8.55 1.89 -23.51
C PRO A 122 8.67 0.38 -23.31
N ALA A 123 8.17 -0.37 -24.27
CA ALA A 123 8.15 -1.83 -24.25
C ALA A 123 8.22 -2.40 -25.67
N GLU A 124 8.68 -3.64 -25.78
CA GLU A 124 8.81 -4.36 -27.04
C GLU A 124 8.10 -5.71 -26.95
N LEU A 125 7.28 -6.03 -27.95
CA LEU A 125 6.72 -7.36 -28.11
C LEU A 125 7.71 -8.22 -28.92
N ILE A 126 8.26 -9.25 -28.29
CA ILE A 126 9.27 -10.14 -28.87
C ILE A 126 8.77 -11.58 -28.96
N SER A 127 9.35 -12.35 -29.86
CA SER A 127 9.09 -13.78 -30.01
C SER A 127 9.64 -14.60 -28.83
N GLY A 128 9.14 -15.82 -28.66
CA GLY A 128 9.67 -16.75 -27.65
C GLY A 128 11.13 -17.13 -27.87
N SER A 129 11.62 -17.16 -29.12
CA SER A 129 13.04 -17.35 -29.42
C SER A 129 13.89 -16.18 -28.95
N GLU A 130 13.50 -14.95 -29.27
CA GLU A 130 14.20 -13.75 -28.81
C GLU A 130 14.18 -13.66 -27.28
N ALA A 131 13.07 -14.03 -26.63
CA ALA A 131 13.00 -14.10 -25.18
C ALA A 131 14.00 -15.12 -24.58
N ARG A 132 14.19 -16.28 -25.22
CA ARG A 132 15.19 -17.27 -24.82
C ARG A 132 16.62 -16.86 -25.13
N ASP A 133 16.84 -16.06 -26.18
CA ASP A 133 18.16 -15.45 -26.42
C ASP A 133 18.54 -14.50 -25.27
N LEU A 134 17.56 -13.81 -24.70
CA LEU A 134 17.74 -12.95 -23.52
C LEU A 134 17.85 -13.75 -22.21
N GLU A 135 17.03 -14.80 -22.04
CA GLU A 135 16.92 -15.62 -20.83
C GLU A 135 16.88 -17.12 -21.21
N PRO A 136 18.05 -17.77 -21.41
CA PRO A 136 18.15 -19.14 -21.94
C PRO A 136 17.47 -20.25 -21.15
N ASP A 137 17.21 -20.02 -19.86
CA ASP A 137 16.56 -21.00 -18.99
C ASP A 137 15.01 -21.03 -19.14
N LEU A 138 14.43 -20.12 -19.94
CA LEU A 138 12.99 -20.06 -20.22
C LEU A 138 12.48 -21.32 -20.93
N SER A 139 11.25 -21.72 -20.58
CA SER A 139 10.56 -22.85 -21.20
C SER A 139 10.48 -22.71 -22.74
N PRO A 140 10.65 -23.80 -23.51
CA PRO A 140 10.36 -23.81 -24.94
C PRO A 140 8.88 -23.49 -25.27
N ASP A 141 7.97 -23.70 -24.31
CA ASP A 141 6.54 -23.41 -24.46
C ASP A 141 6.21 -21.91 -24.47
N ILE A 142 7.16 -21.05 -24.04
CA ILE A 142 7.04 -19.61 -24.18
C ILE A 142 7.14 -19.25 -25.66
N SER A 143 6.09 -18.64 -26.18
CA SER A 143 5.93 -18.35 -27.61
C SER A 143 6.01 -16.86 -27.93
N ALA A 144 5.79 -16.00 -26.94
CA ALA A 144 5.97 -14.55 -27.02
C ALA A 144 6.31 -13.97 -25.65
N ALA A 145 6.90 -12.77 -25.63
CA ALA A 145 7.12 -12.01 -24.40
C ALA A 145 6.99 -10.49 -24.64
N LEU A 146 6.61 -9.76 -23.61
CA LEU A 146 6.64 -8.29 -23.57
C LEU A 146 7.81 -7.86 -22.70
N LEU A 147 8.81 -7.28 -23.34
CA LEU A 147 10.01 -6.73 -22.70
C LEU A 147 9.75 -5.31 -22.25
N SER A 148 9.90 -5.06 -20.95
CA SER A 148 9.83 -3.74 -20.33
C SER A 148 11.21 -3.33 -19.84
N HIS A 149 11.76 -2.28 -20.46
CA HIS A 149 13.09 -1.76 -20.13
C HIS A 149 13.12 -0.92 -18.86
N GLU A 150 12.01 -0.23 -18.56
CA GLU A 150 11.93 0.71 -17.44
C GLU A 150 11.61 0.05 -16.09
N THR A 151 11.31 -1.25 -16.08
CA THR A 151 11.12 -1.99 -14.83
C THR A 151 12.49 -2.17 -14.15
N GLY A 152 12.54 -1.96 -12.84
CA GLY A 152 13.76 -2.13 -12.05
C GLY A 152 13.48 -2.63 -10.66
N ILE A 153 14.52 -2.62 -9.84
CA ILE A 153 14.51 -2.96 -8.42
C ILE A 153 15.31 -1.91 -7.64
N LEU A 154 15.00 -1.71 -6.37
CA LEU A 154 15.74 -0.82 -5.47
C LEU A 154 15.94 -1.46 -4.10
N ASP A 155 16.79 -0.86 -3.27
CA ASP A 155 16.86 -1.18 -1.84
C ASP A 155 15.82 -0.35 -1.08
N SER A 156 14.74 -1.00 -0.64
CA SER A 156 13.62 -0.31 0.02
C SER A 156 13.99 0.17 1.42
N HIS A 157 14.95 -0.48 2.08
CA HIS A 157 15.42 -0.05 3.40
C HIS A 157 16.22 1.24 3.26
N THR A 158 17.20 1.27 2.35
CA THR A 158 17.98 2.48 2.07
C THR A 158 17.09 3.63 1.57
N LEU A 159 16.05 3.33 0.78
CA LEU A 159 15.04 4.34 0.40
C LEU A 159 14.35 4.94 1.64
N MET A 160 13.86 4.10 2.55
CA MET A 160 13.19 4.57 3.76
C MET A 160 14.13 5.37 4.66
N GLU A 161 15.36 4.90 4.89
CA GLU A 161 16.37 5.64 5.65
C GLU A 161 16.68 7.00 5.04
N SER A 162 16.72 7.07 3.70
CA SER A 162 16.92 8.33 2.99
C SER A 162 15.75 9.30 3.19
N LEU A 163 14.51 8.82 3.07
CA LEU A 163 13.33 9.64 3.31
C LEU A 163 13.21 10.07 4.78
N GLU A 164 13.58 9.20 5.72
CA GLU A 164 13.65 9.54 7.14
C GLU A 164 14.65 10.67 7.40
N ARG A 165 15.83 10.59 6.78
CA ARG A 165 16.83 11.65 6.84
C ARG A 165 16.29 12.97 6.27
N ASP A 166 15.62 12.94 5.12
CA ASP A 166 15.02 14.15 4.53
C ASP A 166 14.01 14.82 5.48
N VAL A 167 13.21 14.03 6.20
CA VAL A 167 12.28 14.56 7.22
C VAL A 167 13.06 15.19 8.39
N MET A 168 14.08 14.50 8.92
CA MET A 168 14.86 14.99 10.05
C MET A 168 15.72 16.22 9.72
N GLU A 169 16.14 16.37 8.46
CA GLU A 169 16.92 17.53 7.99
C GLU A 169 16.03 18.73 7.62
N SER A 170 14.72 18.54 7.50
CA SER A 170 13.77 19.63 7.25
C SER A 170 13.60 20.52 8.48
N GLU A 171 13.33 21.81 8.28
CA GLU A 171 13.27 22.78 9.38
C GLU A 171 12.21 22.46 10.46
N ASN A 172 11.11 21.79 10.08
CA ASN A 172 9.96 21.52 10.95
C ASN A 172 9.47 20.06 10.92
N GLY A 173 10.29 19.12 10.43
CA GLY A 173 9.94 17.70 10.39
C GLY A 173 10.32 16.99 11.68
N GLU A 174 9.39 16.22 12.25
CA GLU A 174 9.67 15.41 13.44
C GLU A 174 9.27 13.94 13.21
N LEU A 175 10.18 13.04 13.57
CA LEU A 175 9.94 11.59 13.59
C LEU A 175 9.83 11.09 15.02
N VAL A 176 8.68 10.48 15.34
CA VAL A 176 8.44 9.90 16.66
C VAL A 176 8.23 8.39 16.54
N TYR A 177 9.21 7.62 16.98
CA TYR A 177 9.19 6.15 16.96
C TYR A 177 8.58 5.56 18.24
N SER A 178 8.33 4.25 18.22
CA SER A 178 7.75 3.47 19.34
C SER A 178 6.47 4.07 19.93
N THR A 179 5.77 4.86 19.12
CA THR A 179 4.60 5.65 19.50
C THR A 179 3.44 5.22 18.62
N SER A 180 2.33 4.85 19.23
CA SER A 180 1.13 4.41 18.52
C SER A 180 0.03 5.45 18.68
N VAL A 181 -0.57 5.88 17.57
CA VAL A 181 -1.83 6.62 17.61
C VAL A 181 -2.92 5.65 18.06
N VAL A 182 -3.55 5.96 19.20
CA VAL A 182 -4.58 5.11 19.81
C VAL A 182 -5.98 5.69 19.65
N ARG A 183 -6.09 6.98 19.35
CA ARG A 183 -7.36 7.66 19.12
C ARG A 183 -7.17 8.96 18.34
N VAL A 184 -8.15 9.25 17.49
CA VAL A 184 -8.28 10.52 16.77
C VAL A 184 -9.69 11.03 17.03
N ASP A 185 -9.84 12.28 17.46
CA ASP A 185 -11.13 12.92 17.68
C ASP A 185 -11.24 14.23 16.90
N PRO A 186 -12.41 14.55 16.32
CA PRO A 186 -12.64 15.87 15.75
C PRO A 186 -12.66 16.93 16.85
N TYR A 187 -12.09 18.10 16.56
CA TYR A 187 -12.04 19.24 17.48
C TYR A 187 -12.53 20.53 16.83
N ASP A 188 -13.38 21.24 17.58
CA ASP A 188 -13.82 22.61 17.34
C ASP A 188 -14.00 23.30 18.70
N ARG A 189 -13.48 24.53 18.82
CA ARG A 189 -13.56 25.38 20.03
C ARG A 189 -15.00 25.75 20.40
N SER A 190 -15.97 25.64 19.49
CA SER A 190 -17.40 25.90 19.81
C SER A 190 -18.00 24.89 20.81
N ARG A 191 -17.35 23.73 21.02
CA ARG A 191 -17.76 22.69 21.99
C ARG A 191 -16.55 22.02 22.66
N PRO A 192 -15.85 22.72 23.57
CA PRO A 192 -14.72 22.11 24.26
C PRO A 192 -15.21 20.94 25.13
N ALA A 193 -14.57 19.78 24.98
CA ALA A 193 -14.74 18.71 25.96
C ALA A 193 -14.27 19.20 27.34
N SER A 194 -14.90 18.77 28.43
CA SER A 194 -14.42 19.10 29.78
C SER A 194 -12.97 18.66 29.94
N GLY A 195 -12.06 19.58 30.29
CA GLY A 195 -10.61 19.33 30.35
C GLY A 195 -9.84 19.60 29.06
N ALA A 196 -10.49 20.14 28.01
CA ALA A 196 -9.79 20.60 26.82
C ALA A 196 -8.88 21.80 27.17
N PRO A 197 -7.63 21.81 26.71
CA PRO A 197 -6.66 22.86 27.00
C PRO A 197 -6.97 24.15 26.26
N ASP A 198 -6.40 25.25 26.78
CA ASP A 198 -6.54 26.57 26.18
C ASP A 198 -5.61 26.70 24.98
N VAL A 199 -6.08 26.23 23.82
CA VAL A 199 -5.37 26.36 22.53
C VAL A 199 -5.57 27.79 21.99
N PRO A 200 -4.57 28.43 21.36
CA PRO A 200 -4.75 29.72 20.70
C PRO A 200 -5.90 29.73 19.67
N LEU A 201 -6.47 30.91 19.43
CA LEU A 201 -7.79 31.23 18.83
C LEU A 201 -8.26 30.39 17.61
N ASN A 202 -9.56 30.03 17.59
CA ASN A 202 -10.36 29.65 16.41
C ASN A 202 -9.87 28.47 15.52
N GLU A 203 -9.08 27.54 16.05
CA GLU A 203 -8.61 26.39 15.26
C GLU A 203 -9.57 25.19 15.33
N GLU A 204 -9.97 24.70 14.15
CA GLU A 204 -10.60 23.39 13.92
C GLU A 204 -9.50 22.38 13.58
N GLY A 205 -9.65 21.14 14.02
CA GLY A 205 -8.62 20.13 13.76
C GLY A 205 -8.93 18.78 14.37
N TRP A 206 -7.87 18.05 14.68
CA TRP A 206 -7.92 16.67 15.16
C TRP A 206 -7.10 16.54 16.42
N VAL A 207 -7.73 16.10 17.52
CA VAL A 207 -6.99 15.70 18.71
C VAL A 207 -6.44 14.30 18.45
N ILE A 208 -5.11 14.19 18.44
CA ILE A 208 -4.38 12.95 18.24
C ILE A 208 -3.88 12.48 19.60
N GLN A 209 -4.36 11.32 20.06
CA GLN A 209 -3.88 10.68 21.29
C GLN A 209 -2.93 9.55 20.95
N MET A 210 -1.81 9.51 21.66
CA MET A 210 -0.71 8.61 21.41
C MET A 210 -0.25 7.92 22.68
N VAL A 211 0.33 6.74 22.52
CA VAL A 211 1.00 6.01 23.59
C VAL A 211 2.40 5.64 23.12
N THR A 212 3.40 6.11 23.85
CA THR A 212 4.81 5.74 23.63
C THR A 212 5.16 4.58 24.55
N ARG A 213 5.71 3.50 23.97
CA ARG A 213 6.19 2.35 24.75
C ARG A 213 7.58 2.68 25.29
N SER A 214 7.75 2.63 26.61
CA SER A 214 9.08 2.64 27.24
C SER A 214 9.72 1.26 27.11
N THR A 215 11.03 1.22 26.89
CA THR A 215 11.83 -0.01 26.82
C THR A 215 12.17 -0.59 28.20
N SER A 216 11.90 0.13 29.29
CA SER A 216 12.08 -0.36 30.65
C SER A 216 10.77 -0.95 31.21
N GLU A 217 10.79 -2.21 31.64
CA GLU A 217 9.66 -2.92 32.27
C GLU A 217 9.11 -2.24 33.55
N ALA A 218 9.80 -1.23 34.07
CA ALA A 218 9.49 -0.56 35.33
C ALA A 218 8.67 0.74 35.18
N ASP A 219 8.39 1.24 33.97
CA ASP A 219 7.69 2.52 33.79
C ASP A 219 6.40 2.37 32.96
N SER A 220 5.31 2.90 33.50
CA SER A 220 3.99 2.89 32.88
C SER A 220 4.02 3.56 31.52
N SER A 221 3.28 3.02 30.54
CA SER A 221 3.16 3.64 29.21
C SER A 221 2.73 5.10 29.33
N GLN A 222 3.51 6.01 28.73
CA GLN A 222 3.23 7.45 28.79
C GLN A 222 2.24 7.81 27.68
N GLY A 223 1.09 8.33 28.08
CA GLY A 223 0.09 8.88 27.17
C GLY A 223 0.40 10.35 26.87
N ASP A 224 0.37 10.71 25.59
CA ASP A 224 0.48 12.10 25.12
C ASP A 224 -0.65 12.45 24.15
N ALA A 225 -0.95 13.74 23.99
CA ALA A 225 -1.91 14.20 23.01
C ALA A 225 -1.55 15.59 22.47
N PHE A 226 -1.84 15.82 21.18
CA PHE A 226 -1.69 17.12 20.54
C PHE A 226 -2.84 17.41 19.57
N LEU A 227 -3.00 18.67 19.17
CA LEU A 227 -3.93 19.08 18.12
C LEU A 227 -3.21 19.21 16.79
N ALA A 228 -3.68 18.45 15.80
CA ALA A 228 -3.25 18.57 14.42
C ALA A 228 -4.29 19.35 13.61
N ARG A 229 -3.86 20.34 12.83
CA ARG A 229 -4.76 21.04 11.89
C ARG A 229 -5.18 20.12 10.74
N ASN A 230 -4.24 19.38 10.20
CA ASN A 230 -4.46 18.40 9.14
C ASN A 230 -3.90 17.05 9.55
N VAL A 231 -4.49 15.97 9.05
CA VAL A 231 -4.05 14.59 9.33
C VAL A 231 -3.91 13.82 8.02
N VAL A 232 -2.74 13.24 7.78
CA VAL A 232 -2.56 12.25 6.70
C VAL A 232 -2.54 10.86 7.32
N ASN A 233 -3.65 10.13 7.21
CA ASN A 233 -3.72 8.75 7.68
C ASN A 233 -3.14 7.81 6.61
N ALA A 234 -1.85 7.51 6.77
CA ALA A 234 -1.09 6.57 5.94
C ALA A 234 -0.79 5.24 6.67
N SER A 235 -1.63 4.83 7.63
CA SER A 235 -1.40 3.67 8.50
C SER A 235 -1.60 2.28 7.85
N GLY A 236 -1.67 2.23 6.52
CA GLY A 236 -1.58 0.98 5.77
C GLY A 236 -2.68 -0.03 6.11
N LEU A 237 -2.29 -1.17 6.71
CA LEU A 237 -3.20 -2.25 7.14
C LEU A 237 -4.25 -1.79 8.16
N SER A 238 -3.98 -0.70 8.88
CA SER A 238 -4.87 -0.14 9.90
C SER A 238 -5.59 1.14 9.44
N ALA A 239 -5.41 1.56 8.18
CA ALA A 239 -5.95 2.83 7.68
C ALA A 239 -7.47 2.94 7.81
N ASN A 240 -8.20 1.85 7.56
CA ASN A 240 -9.65 1.83 7.73
C ASN A 240 -10.07 1.87 9.20
N LEU A 241 -9.25 1.40 10.15
CA LEU A 241 -9.62 1.30 11.56
C LEU A 241 -9.73 2.69 12.21
N ILE A 242 -8.72 3.54 11.98
CA ILE A 242 -8.73 4.93 12.46
C ILE A 242 -9.98 5.63 11.93
N LEU A 243 -10.25 5.51 10.63
CA LEU A 243 -11.40 6.14 10.01
C LEU A 243 -12.74 5.54 10.49
N ASN A 244 -12.84 4.21 10.61
CA ASN A 244 -14.06 3.53 11.05
C ASN A 244 -14.43 3.81 12.52
N SER A 245 -13.46 4.24 13.34
CA SER A 245 -13.75 4.73 14.69
C SER A 245 -14.51 6.06 14.71
N LEU A 246 -14.44 6.83 13.62
CA LEU A 246 -15.14 8.10 13.42
C LEU A 246 -16.47 7.91 12.68
N LEU A 247 -16.55 6.91 11.82
CA LEU A 247 -17.71 6.69 10.96
C LEU A 247 -18.85 5.95 11.66
N PRO A 248 -20.11 6.31 11.34
CA PRO A 248 -21.24 5.50 11.78
C PRO A 248 -21.19 4.13 11.09
N PRO A 249 -21.73 3.06 11.72
CA PRO A 249 -21.56 1.69 11.26
C PRO A 249 -21.88 1.45 9.78
N GLU A 250 -22.92 2.09 9.26
CA GLU A 250 -23.38 1.96 7.88
C GLU A 250 -22.46 2.61 6.84
N LYS A 251 -21.52 3.48 7.25
CA LYS A 251 -20.52 4.12 6.38
C LYS A 251 -19.12 3.53 6.53
N ARG A 252 -18.93 2.55 7.43
CA ARG A 252 -17.63 1.94 7.68
C ARG A 252 -17.10 1.24 6.44
N ILE A 253 -15.80 1.34 6.24
CA ILE A 253 -15.09 0.80 5.08
C ILE A 253 -14.47 -0.55 5.45
N PRO A 254 -14.70 -1.61 4.65
CA PRO A 254 -14.06 -2.91 4.89
C PRO A 254 -12.57 -2.88 4.53
N MET A 255 -11.80 -3.76 5.17
CA MET A 255 -10.43 -4.06 4.81
C MET A 255 -10.20 -5.56 4.86
N TYR A 256 -9.79 -6.13 3.75
CA TYR A 256 -9.42 -7.53 3.57
C TYR A 256 -7.90 -7.64 3.50
N TYR A 257 -7.37 -8.79 3.93
CA TYR A 257 -5.94 -8.99 4.10
C TYR A 257 -5.47 -10.12 3.19
N ALA A 258 -4.62 -9.77 2.22
CA ALA A 258 -4.06 -10.71 1.27
C ALA A 258 -2.58 -10.97 1.61
N ARG A 259 -2.31 -12.10 2.26
CA ARG A 259 -0.97 -12.61 2.52
C ARG A 259 -0.32 -13.06 1.21
N GLY A 260 0.95 -12.73 1.05
CA GLY A 260 1.80 -13.17 -0.06
C GLY A 260 3.13 -13.66 0.48
N SER A 261 3.42 -14.92 0.23
CA SER A 261 4.64 -15.64 0.64
C SER A 261 5.65 -15.63 -0.50
N TYR A 262 6.91 -15.40 -0.15
CA TYR A 262 8.05 -15.45 -1.06
C TYR A 262 8.97 -16.62 -0.68
N ALA A 263 9.51 -17.26 -1.71
CA ALA A 263 10.48 -18.33 -1.56
C ALA A 263 11.80 -17.92 -2.22
N ALA A 264 12.89 -17.95 -1.46
CA ALA A 264 14.24 -17.83 -2.00
C ALA A 264 14.58 -19.11 -2.78
N TYR A 265 15.35 -18.96 -3.84
CA TYR A 265 15.77 -20.08 -4.66
C TYR A 265 17.25 -20.02 -5.01
N ASN A 266 17.94 -21.13 -4.78
CA ASN A 266 19.34 -21.31 -5.18
C ASN A 266 19.55 -22.72 -5.73
N GLY A 267 19.48 -22.85 -7.05
CA GLY A 267 19.47 -24.14 -7.73
C GLY A 267 19.65 -24.03 -9.25
N PRO A 268 19.48 -25.15 -9.97
CA PRO A 268 19.53 -25.18 -11.44
C PRO A 268 18.36 -24.42 -12.08
N GLY A 269 18.39 -24.25 -13.40
CA GLY A 269 17.27 -23.68 -14.18
C GLY A 269 17.08 -22.18 -14.05
N VAL A 270 18.04 -21.45 -13.48
CA VAL A 270 18.00 -19.99 -13.32
C VAL A 270 19.37 -19.32 -13.49
N ARG A 271 20.38 -20.05 -13.96
CA ARG A 271 21.78 -19.61 -13.96
C ARG A 271 22.00 -18.38 -14.83
N HIS A 272 21.16 -18.18 -15.84
CA HIS A 272 21.30 -17.10 -16.81
C HIS A 272 20.33 -15.94 -16.55
N VAL A 273 19.49 -16.04 -15.53
CA VAL A 273 18.43 -15.07 -15.28
C VAL A 273 19.00 -13.70 -14.94
N LYS A 274 18.67 -12.69 -15.75
CA LYS A 274 19.13 -11.29 -15.55
C LYS A 274 17.99 -10.29 -15.37
N ARG A 275 16.78 -10.65 -15.80
CA ARG A 275 15.58 -9.84 -15.73
C ARG A 275 14.57 -10.41 -14.75
N LEU A 276 13.60 -9.59 -14.37
CA LEU A 276 12.40 -10.10 -13.70
C LEU A 276 11.56 -10.90 -14.70
N LEU A 277 10.99 -12.03 -14.29
CA LEU A 277 10.14 -12.87 -15.14
C LEU A 277 8.74 -12.95 -14.56
N TYR A 278 7.75 -12.54 -15.34
CA TYR A 278 6.36 -12.49 -14.92
C TYR A 278 5.56 -13.35 -15.89
N PRO A 279 4.97 -14.48 -15.46
CA PRO A 279 4.04 -15.20 -16.33
C PRO A 279 2.82 -14.34 -16.65
N CYS A 280 2.26 -14.51 -17.84
CA CYS A 280 0.91 -14.01 -18.11
C CYS A 280 -0.10 -14.69 -17.15
N PRO A 281 -1.12 -13.96 -16.67
CA PRO A 281 -2.19 -14.57 -15.91
C PRO A 281 -2.92 -15.63 -16.76
N ASP A 282 -3.56 -16.59 -16.10
CA ASP A 282 -4.41 -17.54 -16.79
C ASP A 282 -5.58 -16.80 -17.45
N THR A 283 -5.76 -17.00 -18.75
CA THR A 283 -6.82 -16.38 -19.56
C THR A 283 -8.06 -17.27 -19.69
N GLY A 284 -8.11 -18.38 -18.97
CA GLY A 284 -9.26 -19.29 -18.95
C GLY A 284 -10.55 -18.62 -18.46
N LYS A 285 -11.70 -19.00 -19.04
CA LYS A 285 -13.04 -18.45 -18.74
C LYS A 285 -13.52 -18.62 -17.28
N LYS A 286 -12.76 -19.30 -16.41
CA LYS A 286 -13.18 -19.69 -15.06
C LYS A 286 -12.55 -18.90 -13.92
N GLU A 287 -11.50 -18.11 -14.15
CA GLU A 287 -10.83 -17.40 -13.05
C GLU A 287 -10.89 -15.88 -13.23
N LYS A 288 -11.81 -15.25 -12.49
CA LYS A 288 -11.92 -13.78 -12.37
C LYS A 288 -10.78 -13.17 -11.52
N HIS A 289 -9.71 -13.92 -11.24
CA HIS A 289 -8.67 -13.61 -10.25
C HIS A 289 -7.41 -12.94 -10.81
N ALA A 290 -7.33 -12.68 -12.12
CA ALA A 290 -6.15 -12.07 -12.76
C ALA A 290 -5.69 -10.74 -12.13
N PHE A 291 -6.60 -9.98 -11.48
CA PHE A 291 -6.26 -8.74 -10.78
C PHE A 291 -5.87 -8.91 -9.30
N GLN A 292 -6.08 -10.10 -8.73
CA GLN A 292 -5.77 -10.40 -7.33
C GLN A 292 -4.38 -11.02 -7.17
N SER A 293 -3.98 -11.86 -8.12
CA SER A 293 -2.62 -12.38 -8.28
C SER A 293 -2.31 -12.55 -9.77
N LEU A 294 -1.20 -11.99 -10.23
CA LEU A 294 -0.71 -12.09 -11.62
C LEU A 294 0.13 -13.37 -11.85
N GLY A 295 0.19 -14.25 -10.86
CA GLY A 295 1.00 -15.46 -10.87
C GLY A 295 2.26 -15.34 -10.01
N THR A 296 3.00 -16.44 -9.90
CA THR A 296 4.25 -16.51 -9.14
C THR A 296 5.38 -15.92 -9.97
N HIS A 297 5.79 -14.70 -9.64
CA HIS A 297 6.85 -14.00 -10.36
C HIS A 297 8.25 -14.47 -9.94
N LEU A 298 9.23 -14.29 -10.81
CA LEU A 298 10.64 -14.27 -10.47
C LEU A 298 11.10 -12.83 -10.28
N THR A 299 11.70 -12.55 -9.13
CA THR A 299 12.36 -11.28 -8.83
C THR A 299 13.80 -11.48 -8.40
N LEU A 300 14.57 -10.40 -8.45
CA LEU A 300 15.99 -10.37 -8.12
C LEU A 300 16.20 -9.32 -7.03
N ASP A 301 17.08 -9.59 -6.07
CA ASP A 301 17.64 -8.53 -5.25
C ASP A 301 18.84 -7.86 -5.98
N LEU A 302 19.39 -6.80 -5.39
CA LEU A 302 20.53 -6.08 -5.97
C LEU A 302 21.80 -6.94 -6.09
N ASN A 303 21.95 -7.97 -5.25
CA ASN A 303 23.03 -8.95 -5.32
C ASN A 303 22.80 -10.03 -6.38
N GLY A 304 21.61 -10.07 -7.00
CA GLY A 304 21.23 -11.07 -8.00
C GLY A 304 20.66 -12.35 -7.40
N ASN A 305 20.37 -12.39 -6.10
CA ASN A 305 19.68 -13.54 -5.51
C ASN A 305 18.23 -13.61 -6.00
N ILE A 306 17.76 -14.82 -6.22
CA ILE A 306 16.45 -15.08 -6.83
C ILE A 306 15.40 -15.35 -5.78
N LYS A 307 14.24 -14.72 -5.99
CA LYS A 307 13.05 -14.91 -5.17
C LYS A 307 11.85 -15.17 -6.06
N PHE A 308 11.05 -16.15 -5.67
CA PHE A 308 9.78 -16.47 -6.31
C PHE A 308 8.61 -16.07 -5.43
N GLY A 309 7.57 -15.58 -6.09
CA GLY A 309 6.35 -15.15 -5.43
C GLY A 309 5.92 -13.78 -5.90
N PRO A 310 5.03 -13.13 -5.15
CA PRO A 310 4.28 -13.71 -4.02
C PRO A 310 3.19 -14.67 -4.50
N ASP A 311 2.80 -15.61 -3.64
CA ASP A 311 1.50 -16.27 -3.76
C ASP A 311 0.34 -15.34 -3.30
N LEU A 312 -0.87 -15.92 -3.15
CA LEU A 312 -2.01 -15.21 -2.58
C LEU A 312 -2.78 -16.12 -1.62
N GLN A 313 -2.83 -15.73 -0.35
CA GLN A 313 -3.65 -16.34 0.68
C GLN A 313 -4.46 -15.26 1.40
N TRP A 314 -5.78 -15.41 1.42
CA TRP A 314 -6.64 -14.50 2.18
C TRP A 314 -6.65 -14.89 3.66
N ILE A 315 -6.46 -13.91 4.54
CA ILE A 315 -6.42 -14.12 5.99
C ILE A 315 -7.50 -13.27 6.68
N SER A 316 -7.96 -13.73 7.84
CA SER A 316 -8.94 -13.05 8.68
C SER A 316 -8.62 -13.28 10.17
N PRO A 317 -9.11 -12.41 11.08
CA PRO A 317 -9.01 -12.65 12.52
C PRO A 317 -9.69 -13.96 12.92
N SER A 318 -9.28 -14.52 14.06
CA SER A 318 -9.84 -15.76 14.58
C SER A 318 -11.35 -15.62 14.83
N GLY A 319 -12.15 -16.52 14.27
CA GLY A 319 -13.62 -16.49 14.37
C GLY A 319 -14.34 -15.69 13.29
N ALA A 320 -13.61 -14.94 12.45
CA ALA A 320 -14.18 -14.28 11.27
C ALA A 320 -14.06 -15.20 10.04
N SER A 321 -15.20 -15.64 9.50
CA SER A 321 -15.23 -16.31 8.20
C SER A 321 -15.12 -15.29 7.06
N LEU A 322 -14.31 -15.59 6.04
CA LEU A 322 -14.38 -14.86 4.77
C LEU A 322 -15.83 -14.95 4.25
N PRO A 323 -16.43 -13.85 3.76
CA PRO A 323 -17.82 -13.90 3.33
C PRO A 323 -17.96 -14.90 2.16
N ASN A 324 -19.05 -15.67 2.14
CA ASN A 324 -19.28 -16.65 1.08
C ASN A 324 -19.96 -15.95 -0.12
N PRO A 325 -19.39 -16.01 -1.34
CA PRO A 325 -20.01 -15.41 -2.54
C PRO A 325 -21.40 -15.98 -2.88
N GLU A 326 -21.78 -17.15 -2.35
CA GLU A 326 -23.11 -17.75 -2.54
C GLU A 326 -24.10 -17.46 -1.39
N ALA A 327 -23.65 -16.79 -0.32
CA ALA A 327 -24.56 -16.40 0.76
C ALA A 327 -25.50 -15.30 0.25
N THR A 328 -26.78 -15.63 0.14
CA THR A 328 -27.85 -14.67 -0.10
C THR A 328 -27.75 -13.55 0.94
N PRO A 329 -27.92 -12.27 0.58
CA PRO A 329 -28.00 -11.21 1.58
C PRO A 329 -29.22 -11.53 2.46
N VAL A 330 -28.96 -11.93 3.70
CA VAL A 330 -30.03 -12.26 4.66
C VAL A 330 -30.82 -10.97 4.91
N SER A 331 -32.01 -10.91 4.35
CA SER A 331 -33.05 -9.95 4.70
C SER A 331 -33.75 -10.40 5.97
N GLY A 332 -34.07 -9.48 6.88
CA GLY A 332 -35.10 -9.75 7.89
C GLY A 332 -35.07 -8.94 9.19
N ASP A 333 -33.90 -8.64 9.77
CA ASP A 333 -33.83 -8.00 11.11
C ASP A 333 -32.83 -6.85 11.28
N GLY A 334 -32.30 -6.30 10.18
CA GLY A 334 -31.52 -5.06 10.22
C GLY A 334 -30.16 -5.15 10.90
N THR A 335 -29.66 -6.35 11.23
CA THR A 335 -28.25 -6.55 11.60
C THR A 335 -27.59 -7.49 10.62
N SER A 336 -27.16 -6.96 9.47
CA SER A 336 -26.15 -7.65 8.66
C SER A 336 -24.96 -7.94 9.59
N LYS A 337 -24.71 -9.22 9.90
CA LYS A 337 -23.49 -9.62 10.60
C LYS A 337 -22.32 -8.95 9.90
N GLU A 338 -21.67 -8.07 10.65
CA GLU A 338 -20.66 -7.15 10.19
C GLU A 338 -19.68 -7.85 9.25
N VAL A 339 -19.70 -7.45 7.97
CA VAL A 339 -18.75 -7.88 6.93
C VAL A 339 -17.43 -7.14 7.15
N PHE A 340 -16.96 -7.11 8.40
CA PHE A 340 -15.71 -6.47 8.80
C PHE A 340 -14.75 -7.56 9.24
N SER A 341 -13.72 -7.83 8.43
CA SER A 341 -12.66 -8.80 8.76
C SER A 341 -11.60 -8.21 9.69
N TYR A 342 -12.01 -7.49 10.73
CA TYR A 342 -11.13 -7.07 11.81
C TYR A 342 -11.84 -7.26 13.15
N ASP A 343 -11.09 -7.71 14.16
CA ASP A 343 -11.53 -7.72 15.54
C ASP A 343 -10.98 -6.45 16.20
N GLU A 344 -11.84 -5.58 16.74
CA GLU A 344 -11.40 -4.38 17.47
C GLU A 344 -10.53 -4.73 18.69
N ASN A 345 -10.62 -5.96 19.19
CA ASN A 345 -9.77 -6.49 20.27
C ASN A 345 -8.44 -7.08 19.77
N ASP A 346 -8.31 -7.33 18.46
CA ASP A 346 -7.12 -7.88 17.81
C ASP A 346 -6.85 -7.19 16.46
N VAL A 347 -6.57 -5.89 16.53
CA VAL A 347 -6.25 -5.04 15.36
C VAL A 347 -4.94 -5.43 14.67
N ASP A 348 -4.10 -6.22 15.35
CA ASP A 348 -2.77 -6.63 14.93
C ASP A 348 -2.70 -8.12 14.55
N PHE A 349 -3.86 -8.80 14.40
CA PHE A 349 -3.93 -10.24 14.13
C PHE A 349 -3.05 -10.69 12.96
N TRP A 350 -2.86 -9.82 11.96
CA TRP A 350 -2.05 -10.10 10.77
C TRP A 350 -0.57 -10.36 11.09
N LYS A 351 -0.06 -9.88 12.24
CA LYS A 351 1.34 -10.09 12.66
C LYS A 351 1.67 -11.56 12.84
N GLN A 352 0.71 -12.39 13.29
CA GLN A 352 0.92 -13.83 13.44
C GLN A 352 1.13 -14.54 12.09
N TYR A 353 0.70 -13.92 10.99
CA TYR A 353 0.84 -14.45 9.63
C TYR A 353 2.11 -14.01 8.91
N LEU A 354 2.99 -13.24 9.56
CA LEU A 354 4.26 -12.78 8.98
C LEU A 354 5.39 -13.81 9.02
N VAL A 355 5.17 -14.95 9.69
CA VAL A 355 6.14 -16.05 9.75
C VAL A 355 6.11 -16.79 8.40
N PRO A 356 7.25 -16.88 7.69
CA PRO A 356 7.37 -17.70 6.49
C PRO A 356 7.33 -19.18 6.85
N ASP A 357 6.72 -19.98 5.98
CA ASP A 357 6.60 -21.42 6.12
C ASP A 357 6.77 -22.10 4.74
N ASP A 358 6.89 -23.43 4.74
CA ASP A 358 7.12 -24.24 3.55
C ASP A 358 5.85 -24.74 2.86
N SER A 359 4.66 -24.43 3.40
CA SER A 359 3.39 -25.00 2.94
C SER A 359 3.07 -24.69 1.46
N GLN A 360 3.66 -23.61 0.94
CA GLN A 360 3.39 -23.10 -0.41
C GLN A 360 4.47 -23.48 -1.43
N ILE A 361 5.57 -24.12 -1.02
CA ILE A 361 6.71 -24.45 -1.89
C ILE A 361 6.30 -25.35 -3.05
N ALA A 362 5.47 -26.37 -2.80
CA ALA A 362 5.01 -27.28 -3.85
C ALA A 362 4.16 -26.54 -4.91
N ALA A 363 3.27 -25.64 -4.48
CA ALA A 363 2.43 -24.85 -5.38
C ALA A 363 3.27 -23.84 -6.19
N VAL A 364 4.20 -23.14 -5.53
CA VAL A 364 5.18 -22.24 -6.16
C VAL A 364 5.99 -22.98 -7.20
N THR A 365 6.54 -24.14 -6.86
CA THR A 365 7.36 -24.95 -7.78
C THR A 365 6.57 -25.36 -9.02
N LYS A 366 5.32 -25.80 -8.84
CA LYS A 366 4.44 -26.16 -9.96
C LYS A 366 4.17 -24.97 -10.88
N ALA A 367 3.94 -23.77 -10.33
CA ALA A 367 3.71 -22.56 -11.11
C ALA A 367 4.99 -22.12 -11.86
N VAL A 368 6.13 -22.10 -11.17
CA VAL A 368 7.42 -21.69 -11.74
C VAL A 368 7.87 -22.61 -12.88
N LYS A 369 7.66 -23.93 -12.75
CA LYS A 369 8.01 -24.90 -13.80
C LYS A 369 7.30 -24.68 -15.14
N GLN A 370 6.24 -23.88 -15.18
CA GLN A 370 5.56 -23.50 -16.43
C GLN A 370 6.45 -22.60 -17.31
N TYR A 371 7.28 -21.76 -16.71
CA TYR A 371 8.15 -20.83 -17.45
C TYR A 371 9.65 -21.07 -17.22
N LEU A 372 10.05 -21.80 -16.17
CA LEU A 372 11.41 -22.23 -15.89
C LEU A 372 11.42 -23.74 -15.53
N PRO A 373 11.39 -24.65 -16.52
CA PRO A 373 11.22 -26.08 -16.26
C PRO A 373 12.41 -26.73 -15.53
N GLY A 374 13.57 -26.07 -15.55
CA GLY A 374 14.80 -26.56 -14.92
C GLY A 374 14.87 -26.39 -13.39
N VAL A 375 13.87 -25.80 -12.75
CA VAL A 375 13.89 -25.59 -11.29
C VAL A 375 13.66 -26.87 -10.50
N ASP A 376 14.32 -26.97 -9.35
CA ASP A 376 14.25 -28.12 -8.42
C ASP A 376 13.56 -27.71 -7.10
N GLU A 377 12.48 -28.41 -6.74
CA GLU A 377 11.71 -28.15 -5.52
C GLU A 377 12.59 -28.13 -4.25
N SER A 378 13.59 -29.02 -4.18
CA SER A 378 14.48 -29.15 -3.02
C SER A 378 15.39 -27.95 -2.78
N LYS A 379 15.41 -27.00 -3.74
CA LYS A 379 16.24 -25.79 -3.71
C LYS A 379 15.48 -24.52 -3.32
N PHE A 380 14.17 -24.63 -3.12
CA PHE A 380 13.36 -23.56 -2.56
C PHE A 380 13.50 -23.51 -1.03
N ARG A 381 13.46 -22.30 -0.49
CA ARG A 381 13.38 -22.06 0.95
C ARG A 381 12.40 -20.92 1.22
N PRO A 382 11.62 -20.98 2.31
CA PRO A 382 10.81 -19.82 2.72
C PRO A 382 11.73 -18.60 2.93
N ASP A 383 11.31 -17.43 2.47
CA ASP A 383 12.09 -16.18 2.61
C ASP A 383 11.35 -15.19 3.51
N TYR A 384 10.37 -14.46 2.97
CA TYR A 384 9.56 -13.53 3.74
C TYR A 384 8.08 -13.58 3.31
N VAL A 385 7.25 -12.95 4.14
CA VAL A 385 5.82 -12.79 3.90
C VAL A 385 5.47 -11.31 3.99
N GLY A 386 4.62 -10.85 3.07
CA GLY A 386 3.96 -9.54 3.12
C GLY A 386 2.44 -9.68 3.18
N ILE A 387 1.75 -8.65 3.69
CA ILE A 387 0.29 -8.58 3.72
C ILE A 387 -0.14 -7.33 2.95
N ARG A 388 -1.10 -7.48 2.04
CA ARG A 388 -1.67 -6.36 1.27
C ARG A 388 -3.00 -5.90 1.87
N PRO A 389 -3.20 -4.59 2.07
CA PRO A 389 -4.52 -4.02 2.36
C PRO A 389 -5.39 -4.04 1.10
N LYS A 390 -6.50 -4.76 1.11
CA LYS A 390 -7.47 -4.86 0.01
C LYS A 390 -8.80 -4.25 0.44
N LEU A 391 -9.39 -3.37 -0.38
CA LEU A 391 -10.73 -2.82 -0.11
C LEU A 391 -11.86 -3.65 -0.73
N VAL A 392 -11.50 -4.71 -1.45
CA VAL A 392 -12.44 -5.63 -2.08
C VAL A 392 -12.19 -7.06 -1.62
N PRO A 393 -13.25 -7.88 -1.51
CA PRO A 393 -13.15 -9.26 -1.03
C PRO A 393 -12.45 -10.20 -2.05
N PRO A 394 -12.25 -11.49 -1.69
CA PRO A 394 -11.66 -12.51 -2.58
C PRO A 394 -12.30 -12.73 -3.94
N TRP A 395 -13.54 -12.28 -4.19
CA TRP A 395 -14.19 -12.32 -5.51
C TRP A 395 -14.28 -10.94 -6.18
N GLY A 396 -13.76 -9.90 -5.51
CA GLY A 396 -13.72 -8.55 -6.04
C GLY A 396 -12.77 -8.40 -7.22
N GLY A 397 -13.13 -7.54 -8.16
CA GLY A 397 -12.29 -7.22 -9.31
C GLY A 397 -11.17 -6.22 -8.98
N PHE A 398 -10.75 -5.48 -9.99
CA PHE A 398 -9.83 -4.36 -9.80
C PHE A 398 -10.40 -3.34 -8.79
N GLN A 399 -9.54 -2.92 -7.86
CA GLN A 399 -9.80 -1.83 -6.93
C GLN A 399 -8.62 -0.87 -7.00
N ASP A 400 -8.94 0.40 -7.24
CA ASP A 400 -7.96 1.47 -7.30
C ASP A 400 -7.57 1.96 -5.90
N PHE A 401 -6.49 2.75 -5.83
CA PHE A 401 -6.16 3.52 -4.63
C PHE A 401 -7.29 4.48 -4.28
N VAL A 402 -7.50 4.71 -2.98
CA VAL A 402 -8.53 5.63 -2.50
C VAL A 402 -7.87 6.70 -1.63
N PHE A 403 -8.05 7.95 -2.03
CA PHE A 403 -7.69 9.15 -1.26
C PHE A 403 -8.98 9.73 -0.71
N ARG A 404 -9.37 9.29 0.48
CA ARG A 404 -10.60 9.79 1.11
C ARG A 404 -10.29 11.07 1.87
N ARG A 405 -11.14 12.07 1.69
CA ARG A 405 -11.07 13.36 2.39
C ARG A 405 -12.24 13.47 3.33
N ASP A 406 -11.96 13.80 4.58
CA ASP A 406 -12.96 14.11 5.59
C ASP A 406 -12.50 15.36 6.36
N ARG A 407 -13.44 16.16 6.89
CA ARG A 407 -13.09 17.29 7.77
C ARG A 407 -13.48 17.00 9.20
N SER A 408 -12.75 17.55 10.15
CA SER A 408 -13.09 17.40 11.57
C SER A 408 -14.55 17.82 11.85
N THR A 409 -15.01 18.89 11.22
CA THR A 409 -16.40 19.38 11.33
C THR A 409 -17.45 18.40 10.79
N ASP A 410 -17.11 17.51 9.84
CA ASP A 410 -18.07 16.55 9.30
C ASP A 410 -18.55 15.53 10.35
N PHE A 411 -17.83 15.43 11.47
CA PHE A 411 -18.12 14.54 12.59
C PHE A 411 -18.71 15.28 13.82
N LEU A 412 -19.01 16.57 13.71
CA LEU A 412 -19.56 17.38 14.79
C LEU A 412 -21.04 17.72 14.52
N GLU A 413 -21.93 17.36 15.46
CA GLU A 413 -23.37 17.62 15.33
C GLU A 413 -23.68 19.13 15.36
N GLY A 414 -24.44 19.65 14.38
CA GLY A 414 -24.90 21.04 14.39
C GLY A 414 -23.91 22.07 13.83
N SER A 415 -22.80 21.64 13.21
CA SER A 415 -22.00 22.50 12.33
C SER A 415 -22.81 22.78 11.06
N GLY A 416 -23.59 23.85 11.06
CA GLY A 416 -24.35 24.31 9.90
C GLY A 416 -23.44 24.55 8.69
N SER A 417 -23.97 24.26 7.50
CA SER A 417 -23.28 24.33 6.20
C SER A 417 -22.72 25.72 5.82
N GLU A 418 -23.01 26.77 6.58
CA GLU A 418 -22.91 28.15 6.09
C GLU A 418 -21.56 28.82 6.32
N ASN A 419 -20.62 28.19 7.05
CA ASN A 419 -19.25 28.69 7.18
C ASN A 419 -18.26 27.55 7.44
N LYS A 420 -18.28 26.49 6.62
CA LYS A 420 -17.22 25.47 6.66
C LYS A 420 -15.89 26.11 6.26
N ARG A 421 -15.12 26.57 7.24
CA ARG A 421 -13.71 26.94 7.06
C ARG A 421 -12.98 25.71 6.48
N ARG A 422 -11.96 25.93 5.65
CA ARG A 422 -11.26 24.86 4.92
C ARG A 422 -10.25 24.09 5.77
N ASN A 423 -10.36 24.18 7.10
CA ASN A 423 -9.38 23.65 8.04
C ASN A 423 -9.83 22.26 8.54
N GLY A 424 -8.94 21.53 9.23
CA GLY A 424 -9.32 20.24 9.80
C GLY A 424 -9.35 19.10 8.80
N GLU A 425 -8.57 19.14 7.70
CA GLU A 425 -8.63 18.09 6.68
C GLU A 425 -7.92 16.81 7.15
N MET A 426 -8.61 15.68 7.04
CA MET A 426 -8.02 14.36 7.12
C MET A 426 -8.00 13.73 5.73
N ILE A 427 -6.81 13.34 5.26
CA ILE A 427 -6.62 12.56 4.04
C ILE A 427 -6.28 11.13 4.46
N THR A 428 -7.19 10.20 4.22
CA THR A 428 -6.95 8.77 4.48
C THR A 428 -6.57 8.05 3.18
N LEU A 429 -5.40 7.41 3.19
CA LEU A 429 -4.89 6.60 2.10
C LEU A 429 -5.33 5.14 2.29
N LEU A 430 -6.22 4.66 1.43
CA LEU A 430 -6.83 3.34 1.54
C LEU A 430 -6.46 2.46 0.35
N GLY A 431 -6.19 1.18 0.63
CA GLY A 431 -5.88 0.20 -0.41
C GLY A 431 -4.56 0.45 -1.13
N ILE A 432 -3.59 1.12 -0.48
CA ILE A 432 -2.24 1.34 -1.02
C ILE A 432 -1.43 0.04 -0.97
N GLU A 433 -1.81 -0.89 -1.83
CA GLU A 433 -1.05 -2.10 -2.15
C GLU A 433 -0.10 -1.87 -3.34
N SER A 434 0.44 -2.91 -3.98
CA SER A 434 1.24 -2.75 -5.21
C SER A 434 0.47 -1.94 -6.27
N PRO A 435 1.11 -0.91 -6.90
CA PRO A 435 2.53 -0.56 -6.86
C PRO A 435 2.93 0.51 -5.82
N GLY A 436 2.42 0.44 -4.59
CA GLY A 436 2.61 1.42 -3.50
C GLY A 436 4.01 2.00 -3.35
N LEU A 437 5.04 1.14 -3.38
CA LEU A 437 6.46 1.55 -3.35
C LEU A 437 6.81 2.48 -4.51
N THR A 438 6.54 2.03 -5.75
CA THR A 438 6.81 2.81 -6.98
C THR A 438 6.03 4.13 -6.98
N THR A 439 4.83 4.15 -6.41
CA THR A 439 3.95 5.32 -6.41
C THR A 439 4.20 6.28 -5.25
N SER A 440 5.06 5.94 -4.29
CA SER A 440 5.21 6.64 -3.01
C SER A 440 5.37 8.16 -3.14
N LEU A 441 6.32 8.62 -3.96
CA LEU A 441 6.56 10.05 -4.17
C LEU A 441 5.40 10.74 -4.91
N ALA A 442 4.78 10.07 -5.89
CA ALA A 442 3.61 10.63 -6.58
C ALA A 442 2.36 10.68 -5.70
N ILE A 443 2.22 9.74 -4.76
CA ILE A 443 1.20 9.78 -3.71
C ILE A 443 1.45 11.01 -2.83
N ALA A 444 2.69 11.25 -2.40
CA ALA A 444 3.06 12.43 -1.60
C ALA A 444 2.74 13.74 -2.34
N GLU A 445 3.15 13.88 -3.60
CA GLU A 445 2.79 15.04 -4.44
C GLU A 445 1.28 15.25 -4.51
N LYS A 446 0.50 14.17 -4.65
CA LYS A 446 -0.95 14.24 -4.69
C LYS A 446 -1.54 14.66 -3.35
N VAL A 447 -0.99 14.20 -2.23
CA VAL A 447 -1.40 14.61 -0.87
C VAL A 447 -1.11 16.08 -0.66
N ILE A 448 0.10 16.54 -0.98
CA ILE A 448 0.50 17.95 -0.89
C ILE A 448 -0.44 18.81 -1.73
N GLY A 449 -0.66 18.45 -2.99
CA GLY A 449 -1.60 19.19 -3.86
C GLY A 449 -3.04 19.20 -3.34
N ILE A 450 -3.48 18.23 -2.53
CA ILE A 450 -4.80 18.27 -1.87
C ILE A 450 -4.81 19.27 -0.72
N LEU A 451 -3.71 19.36 0.04
CA LEU A 451 -3.56 20.27 1.18
C LEU A 451 -3.37 21.72 0.71
N GLU A 452 -2.48 21.99 -0.25
CA GLU A 452 -2.16 23.33 -0.74
C GLU A 452 -3.32 24.01 -1.49
N HIS A 453 -4.12 23.26 -2.24
CA HIS A 453 -5.30 23.83 -2.93
C HIS A 453 -6.37 24.37 -1.96
N ASN A 454 -6.22 24.17 -0.65
CA ASN A 454 -7.06 24.79 0.36
C ASN A 454 -6.55 26.17 0.82
N ASP A 455 -5.24 26.45 0.71
CA ASP A 455 -4.58 27.66 1.24
C ASP A 455 -4.63 28.87 0.28
N ASP A 456 -4.96 28.66 -1.00
CA ASP A 456 -4.84 29.69 -2.06
C ASP A 456 -5.99 30.73 -2.15
N HIS A 457 -6.93 30.82 -1.19
CA HIS A 457 -8.02 31.82 -1.22
C HIS A 457 -8.36 32.46 0.12
#